data_AF-A0A6A3G680-F1
#
_entry.id   AF-A0A6A3G680-F1
#
_cell.length_a   1.000
_cell.length_b   1.000
_cell.length_c   1.000
_cell.angle_alpha   90.00
_cell.angle_beta   90.00
_cell.angle_gamma   90.00
#
_symmetry.space_group_name_H-M   'P 1'
#
loop_
_entity.id
_entity.type
_entity.pdbx_description
1 polymer ?
#
loop_
_entity_poly.entity_id
_entity_poly.type
_entity_poly.pdbx_seq_one_letter_code
_entity_poly.pdbx_strand_id
1 'polypeptide(L)'
;MCFLSDVERMKCEAEELKQLVAEGVDALSTKSKKERFDEQSWDSLKSSPFYEVLREYRDVLPDDIPAELPQDKGVQHEIDLVPGTKYCVTRQWPLPREQVKAIDDFFESRRKAGQVRESKSPHSAPTFCVKKAQGGWRIVHAYNKLNDATCSGSERRILSDPHA
;
A
#
# COMPACT_ATOMS: atom_id res chain seq x y z
N MET A 1 46.54 -0.24 45.09
CA MET A 1 45.67 0.39 44.07
C MET A 1 45.04 -0.74 43.30
N CYS A 2 43.75 -0.99 43.53
CA CYS A 2 43.07 -2.18 43.06
C CYS A 2 42.84 -2.07 41.54
N PHE A 3 43.60 -2.86 40.78
CA PHE A 3 43.25 -3.20 39.41
C PHE A 3 42.10 -4.20 39.47
N LEU A 4 40.88 -3.72 39.74
CA LEU A 4 39.68 -4.43 39.29
C LEU A 4 39.87 -4.55 37.79
N SER A 5 40.18 -5.76 37.35
CA SER A 5 40.66 -6.06 36.00
C SER A 5 39.72 -5.43 34.99
N ASP A 6 40.24 -4.84 33.92
CA ASP A 6 39.41 -4.23 32.88
C ASP A 6 38.32 -5.21 32.35
N VAL A 7 38.50 -6.51 32.56
CA VAL A 7 37.53 -7.58 32.30
C VAL A 7 36.26 -7.47 33.15
N GLU A 8 36.34 -7.08 34.42
CA GLU A 8 35.17 -6.87 35.28
C GLU A 8 34.41 -5.60 34.89
N ARG A 9 35.14 -4.53 34.54
CA ARG A 9 34.53 -3.29 34.02
C ARG A 9 33.78 -3.56 32.70
N MET A 10 34.39 -4.30 31.78
CA MET A 10 33.75 -4.67 30.52
C MET A 10 32.56 -5.62 30.71
N LYS A 11 32.58 -6.49 31.73
CA LYS A 11 31.43 -7.34 32.06
C LYS A 11 30.27 -6.53 32.64
N CYS A 12 30.54 -5.56 33.51
CA CYS A 12 29.51 -4.63 34.01
C CYS A 12 28.94 -3.77 32.88
N GLU A 13 29.77 -3.18 32.02
CA GLU A 13 29.32 -2.39 30.87
C GLU A 13 28.48 -3.24 29.89
N ALA A 14 28.84 -4.52 29.71
CA ALA A 14 28.06 -5.45 28.89
C ALA A 14 26.73 -5.87 29.55
N GLU A 15 26.65 -5.94 30.87
CA GLU A 15 25.40 -6.18 31.60
C GLU A 15 24.50 -4.94 31.61
N GLU A 16 25.06 -3.74 31.79
CA GLU A 16 24.34 -2.47 31.67
C GLU A 16 23.78 -2.26 30.26
N LEU A 17 24.55 -2.60 29.22
CA LEU A 17 24.05 -2.57 27.83
C LEU A 17 22.93 -3.60 27.61
N LYS A 18 22.98 -4.78 28.22
CA LYS A 18 21.89 -5.77 28.15
C LYS A 18 20.64 -5.29 28.87
N GLN A 19 20.80 -4.63 30.02
CA GLN A 19 19.71 -4.04 30.81
C GLN A 19 19.03 -2.90 30.04
N LEU A 20 19.81 -1.99 29.44
CA LEU A 20 19.31 -0.90 28.60
C LEU A 20 18.61 -1.40 27.32
N VAL A 21 19.10 -2.50 26.74
CA VAL A 21 18.43 -3.16 25.60
C VAL A 21 17.12 -3.83 26.03
N ALA A 22 17.06 -4.45 27.21
CA ALA A 22 15.82 -5.03 27.73
C ALA A 22 14.76 -3.95 28.01
N GLU A 23 15.15 -2.82 28.59
CA GLU A 23 14.25 -1.69 28.89
C GLU A 23 13.85 -0.90 27.63
N GLY A 24 14.71 -0.87 26.60
CA GLY A 24 14.42 -0.21 25.31
C GLY A 24 13.52 -1.00 24.36
N VAL A 25 13.40 -2.33 24.55
CA VAL A 25 12.54 -3.19 23.72
C VAL A 25 11.05 -3.05 24.09
N ASP A 26 10.73 -2.55 25.29
CA ASP A 26 9.35 -2.37 25.76
C ASP A 26 8.68 -1.05 25.33
N ALA A 27 9.37 -0.17 24.58
CA ALA A 27 8.78 1.09 24.07
C ALA A 27 8.43 1.08 22.57
N LEU A 28 8.68 -0.02 21.85
CA LEU A 28 8.23 -0.24 20.48
C LEU A 28 7.30 -1.45 20.47
N SER A 29 6.00 -1.21 20.70
CA SER A 29 4.91 -2.19 20.64
C SER A 29 5.24 -3.41 19.77
N THR A 30 5.60 -4.52 20.43
CA THR A 30 5.96 -5.84 19.87
C THR A 30 4.82 -6.50 19.07
N LYS A 31 3.65 -5.85 19.05
CA LYS A 31 2.47 -6.26 18.29
C LYS A 31 2.81 -6.48 16.82
N SER A 32 2.47 -7.68 16.37
CA SER A 32 2.47 -8.09 14.97
C SER A 32 1.62 -7.16 14.11
N LYS A 33 1.91 -7.13 12.80
CA LYS A 33 1.15 -6.34 11.83
C LYS A 33 -0.34 -6.71 11.77
N LYS A 34 -0.69 -7.93 12.18
CA LYS A 34 -2.07 -8.38 12.28
C LYS A 34 -2.76 -7.76 13.49
N GLU A 35 -2.14 -7.85 14.67
CA GLU A 35 -2.69 -7.25 15.90
C GLU A 35 -2.89 -5.74 15.76
N ARG A 36 -1.93 -5.03 15.17
CA ARG A 36 -2.08 -3.58 14.91
C ARG A 36 -3.27 -3.24 14.00
N PHE A 37 -3.68 -4.16 13.14
CA PHE A 37 -4.83 -3.97 12.26
C PHE A 37 -6.13 -4.33 12.98
N ASP A 38 -6.15 -5.43 13.72
CA ASP A 38 -7.33 -5.87 14.49
C ASP A 38 -7.72 -4.84 15.56
N GLU A 39 -6.74 -4.14 16.15
CA GLU A 39 -6.94 -3.02 17.08
C GLU A 39 -7.59 -1.78 16.44
N GLN A 40 -7.63 -1.69 15.11
CA GLN A 40 -8.32 -0.61 14.39
C GLN A 40 -9.77 -0.98 14.03
N SER A 41 -10.27 -2.13 14.52
CA SER A 41 -11.65 -2.55 14.31
C SER A 41 -12.67 -1.61 14.96
N TRP A 42 -13.88 -1.57 14.41
CA TRP A 42 -15.02 -0.85 14.99
C TRP A 42 -15.31 -1.23 16.45
N ASP A 43 -15.05 -2.48 16.83
CA ASP A 43 -15.22 -2.93 18.21
C ASP A 43 -14.21 -2.29 19.17
N SER A 44 -12.97 -2.11 18.73
CA SER A 44 -11.93 -1.45 19.52
C SER A 44 -12.22 0.05 19.71
N LEU A 45 -12.83 0.67 18.69
CA LEU A 45 -13.18 2.09 18.68
C LEU A 45 -14.33 2.46 19.63
N LYS A 46 -15.11 1.49 20.14
CA LYS A 46 -16.19 1.73 21.12
C LYS A 46 -15.71 2.39 22.41
N SER A 47 -14.44 2.17 22.76
CA SER A 47 -13.81 2.77 23.94
C SER A 47 -13.35 4.22 23.73
N SER A 48 -13.34 4.70 22.48
CA SER A 48 -12.87 6.03 22.13
C SER A 48 -13.87 7.11 22.53
N PRO A 49 -13.43 8.26 23.09
CA PRO A 49 -14.27 9.44 23.27
C PRO A 49 -14.93 9.95 21.98
N PHE A 50 -14.41 9.56 20.81
CA PHE A 50 -14.92 9.98 19.50
C PHE A 50 -15.87 8.96 18.85
N TYR A 51 -16.22 7.87 19.54
CA TYR A 51 -17.01 6.78 18.95
C TYR A 51 -18.34 7.25 18.35
N GLU A 52 -19.04 8.18 19.01
CA GLU A 52 -20.32 8.71 18.53
C GLU A 52 -20.18 9.42 17.17
N VAL A 53 -19.12 10.22 16.99
CA VAL A 53 -18.82 10.90 15.72
C VAL A 53 -18.42 9.89 14.66
N LEU A 54 -17.56 8.92 15.00
CA LEU A 54 -17.15 7.87 14.05
C LEU A 54 -18.33 7.04 13.57
N ARG A 55 -19.33 6.79 14.44
CA ARG A 55 -20.55 6.08 14.10
C ARG A 55 -21.46 6.90 13.19
N GLU A 56 -21.56 8.20 13.41
CA GLU A 56 -22.32 9.12 12.55
C GLU A 56 -21.78 9.12 11.11
N TYR A 57 -20.45 9.13 10.96
CA TYR A 57 -19.74 9.14 9.69
C TYR A 57 -19.30 7.74 9.22
N ARG A 58 -20.07 6.69 9.56
CA ARG A 58 -19.72 5.31 9.19
C ARG A 58 -19.73 5.08 7.67
N ASP A 59 -20.57 5.82 6.96
CA ASP A 59 -20.72 5.75 5.51
C ASP A 59 -19.46 6.22 4.75
N VAL A 60 -18.74 7.21 5.29
CA VAL A 60 -17.48 7.72 4.69
C VAL A 60 -16.26 6.86 5.05
N LEU A 61 -16.38 5.95 6.02
CA LEU A 61 -15.34 5.03 6.47
C LEU A 61 -15.80 3.56 6.35
N PRO A 62 -16.11 3.07 5.13
CA PRO A 62 -16.57 1.70 4.96
C PRO A 62 -15.46 0.67 5.27
N ASP A 63 -15.87 -0.51 5.73
CA ASP A 63 -14.96 -1.62 6.04
C ASP A 63 -14.23 -2.13 4.78
N ASP A 64 -14.93 -2.11 3.64
CA ASP A 64 -14.43 -2.48 2.33
C ASP A 64 -14.63 -1.35 1.32
N ILE A 65 -13.70 -1.22 0.37
CA ILE A 65 -13.81 -0.23 -0.71
C ILE A 65 -15.00 -0.61 -1.61
N PRO A 66 -15.98 0.30 -1.81
CA PRO A 66 -17.11 0.05 -2.70
C PRO A 66 -16.67 -0.34 -4.11
N ALA A 67 -17.46 -1.20 -4.77
CA ALA A 67 -17.20 -1.59 -6.15
C ALA A 67 -17.50 -0.45 -7.14
N GLU A 68 -18.42 0.43 -6.78
CA GLU A 68 -18.84 1.56 -7.61
C GLU A 68 -17.70 2.56 -7.80
N LEU A 69 -17.63 3.13 -9.01
CA LEU A 69 -16.71 4.23 -9.28
C LEU A 69 -17.21 5.49 -8.57
N PRO A 70 -16.31 6.32 -8.00
CA PRO A 70 -16.69 7.63 -7.49
C PRO A 70 -17.39 8.45 -8.58
N GLN A 71 -18.31 9.33 -8.15
CA GLN A 71 -18.92 10.30 -9.06
C GLN A 71 -17.82 11.14 -9.75
N ASP A 72 -17.98 11.35 -11.06
CA ASP A 72 -17.06 12.21 -11.81
C ASP A 72 -17.18 13.66 -11.31
N LYS A 73 -16.07 14.21 -10.84
CA LYS A 73 -15.96 15.58 -10.32
C LYS A 73 -15.37 16.55 -11.34
N GLY A 74 -15.18 16.12 -12.59
CA GLY A 74 -14.54 16.91 -13.64
C GLY A 74 -13.01 17.04 -13.51
N VAL A 75 -12.42 16.33 -12.55
CA VAL A 75 -10.96 16.25 -12.36
C VAL A 75 -10.57 14.80 -12.54
N GLN A 76 -9.76 14.53 -13.57
CA GLN A 76 -9.26 13.21 -13.89
C GLN A 76 -7.74 13.18 -13.77
N HIS A 77 -7.20 12.03 -13.39
CA HIS A 77 -5.76 11.82 -13.38
C HIS A 77 -5.28 11.57 -14.81
N GLU A 78 -4.49 12.50 -15.35
CA GLU A 78 -3.80 12.35 -16.62
C GLU A 78 -2.32 11.99 -16.37
N ILE A 79 -1.78 11.10 -17.19
CA ILE A 79 -0.38 10.68 -17.15
C ILE A 79 0.31 11.28 -18.36
N ASP A 80 0.91 12.46 -18.18
CA ASP A 80 1.73 13.10 -19.22
C ASP A 80 3.10 12.44 -19.28
N LEU A 81 3.51 12.00 -20.46
CA LEU A 81 4.84 11.45 -20.71
C LEU A 81 5.79 12.53 -21.23
N VAL A 82 7.08 12.37 -20.95
CA VAL A 82 8.11 13.25 -21.50
C VAL A 82 8.01 13.27 -23.04
N PRO A 83 8.00 14.44 -23.71
CA PRO A 83 7.87 14.51 -25.16
C PRO A 83 8.92 13.64 -25.88
N GLY A 84 8.46 12.90 -26.90
CA GLY A 84 9.33 11.97 -27.65
C GLY A 84 9.53 10.60 -26.98
N THR A 85 8.89 10.34 -25.83
CA THR A 85 8.93 9.02 -25.21
C THR A 85 8.23 7.98 -26.09
N LYS A 86 8.95 6.88 -26.36
CA LYS A 86 8.38 5.69 -26.99
C LYS A 86 7.49 4.92 -26.01
N TYR A 87 6.77 3.92 -26.53
CA TYR A 87 5.93 3.06 -25.71
C TYR A 87 6.69 2.38 -24.56
N CYS A 88 6.16 2.54 -23.34
CA CYS A 88 6.66 1.87 -22.15
C CYS A 88 6.13 0.43 -22.13
N VAL A 89 6.89 -0.46 -22.78
CA VAL A 89 6.58 -1.90 -22.85
C VAL A 89 7.55 -2.68 -21.97
N THR A 90 6.99 -3.48 -21.07
CA THR A 90 7.72 -4.47 -20.27
C THR A 90 6.92 -5.78 -20.27
N ARG A 91 7.56 -6.88 -20.70
CA ARG A 91 6.90 -8.18 -20.83
C ARG A 91 6.56 -8.77 -19.47
N GLN A 92 5.40 -9.42 -19.38
CA GLN A 92 5.01 -10.23 -18.23
C GLN A 92 6.05 -11.32 -17.95
N TRP A 93 6.55 -11.38 -16.71
CA TRP A 93 7.41 -12.46 -16.26
C TRP A 93 6.62 -13.75 -16.05
N PRO A 94 7.26 -14.93 -16.19
CA PRO A 94 6.63 -16.19 -15.81
C PRO A 94 6.22 -16.16 -14.33
N LEU A 95 4.99 -16.57 -14.05
CA LEU A 95 4.46 -16.64 -12.69
C LEU A 95 4.01 -18.07 -12.33
N PRO A 96 4.07 -18.45 -11.05
CA PRO A 96 3.45 -19.68 -10.57
C PRO A 96 1.94 -19.70 -10.85
N ARG A 97 1.36 -20.89 -11.07
CA ARG A 97 -0.07 -21.06 -11.37
C ARG A 97 -0.99 -20.43 -10.32
N GLU A 98 -0.62 -20.53 -9.04
CA GLU A 98 -1.37 -19.93 -7.93
C GLU A 98 -1.46 -18.40 -8.05
N GLN A 99 -0.36 -17.75 -8.44
CA GLN A 99 -0.34 -16.29 -8.63
C GLN A 99 -1.15 -15.86 -9.84
N VAL A 100 -1.03 -16.60 -10.96
CA VAL A 100 -1.82 -16.34 -12.17
C VAL A 100 -3.32 -16.40 -11.83
N LYS A 101 -3.76 -17.47 -11.15
CA LYS A 101 -5.15 -17.60 -10.73
C LYS A 101 -5.61 -16.42 -9.85
N ALA A 102 -4.78 -16.01 -8.88
CA ALA A 102 -5.11 -14.88 -8.01
C ALA A 102 -5.23 -13.54 -8.77
N ILE A 103 -4.41 -13.35 -9.81
CA ILE A 103 -4.46 -12.16 -10.68
C ILE A 103 -5.72 -12.20 -11.56
N ASP A 104 -6.04 -13.36 -12.14
CA ASP A 104 -7.23 -13.53 -12.98
C ASP A 104 -8.52 -13.30 -12.17
N ASP A 105 -8.63 -13.91 -10.98
CA ASP A 105 -9.77 -13.72 -10.08
C ASP A 105 -9.92 -12.24 -9.68
N PHE A 106 -8.80 -11.53 -9.44
CA PHE A 106 -8.81 -10.10 -9.13
C PHE A 106 -9.32 -9.26 -10.31
N PHE A 107 -8.81 -9.47 -11.52
CA PHE A 107 -9.23 -8.70 -12.68
C PHE A 107 -10.67 -9.00 -13.08
N GLU A 108 -11.14 -10.24 -12.92
CA GLU A 108 -12.54 -10.59 -13.16
C GLU A 108 -13.48 -9.80 -12.23
N SER A 109 -13.13 -9.73 -10.94
CA SER A 109 -13.87 -8.92 -9.97
C SER A 109 -13.88 -7.43 -10.34
N ARG A 110 -12.72 -6.87 -10.70
CA ARG A 110 -12.59 -5.44 -11.08
C ARG A 110 -13.30 -5.12 -12.39
N ARG A 111 -13.35 -6.07 -13.34
CA ARG A 111 -14.10 -5.96 -14.59
C ARG A 111 -15.61 -5.92 -14.32
N LYS A 112 -16.12 -6.82 -13.47
CA LYS A 112 -17.53 -6.80 -13.06
C LYS A 112 -17.92 -5.50 -12.35
N ALA A 113 -16.99 -4.93 -11.59
CA ALA A 113 -17.16 -3.64 -10.93
C ALA A 113 -17.03 -2.43 -11.89
N GLY A 114 -16.69 -2.63 -13.17
CA GLY A 114 -16.49 -1.54 -14.14
C GLY A 114 -15.20 -0.73 -13.93
N GLN A 115 -14.29 -1.19 -13.06
CA GLN A 115 -13.06 -0.48 -12.71
C GLN A 115 -11.92 -0.75 -13.69
N VAL A 116 -11.95 -1.89 -14.38
CA VAL A 116 -10.95 -2.29 -15.39
C VAL A 116 -11.67 -2.77 -16.65
N ARG A 117 -11.08 -2.49 -17.81
CA ARG A 117 -11.54 -2.97 -19.11
C ARG A 117 -10.37 -3.50 -19.94
N GLU A 118 -10.68 -4.31 -20.95
CA GLU A 118 -9.70 -4.69 -21.96
C GLU A 118 -9.20 -3.45 -22.71
N SER A 119 -7.90 -3.41 -22.98
CA SER A 119 -7.27 -2.30 -23.69
C SER A 119 -6.37 -2.83 -24.81
N LYS A 120 -6.26 -2.06 -25.89
CA LYS A 120 -5.27 -2.26 -26.96
C LYS A 120 -4.13 -1.25 -26.82
N SER A 121 -3.77 -0.91 -25.58
CA SER A 121 -2.73 0.08 -25.30
C SER A 121 -1.38 -0.42 -25.82
N PRO A 122 -0.57 0.46 -26.44
CA PRO A 122 0.77 0.10 -26.81
C PRO A 122 1.72 0.06 -25.59
N HIS A 123 1.29 0.55 -24.42
CA HIS A 123 2.02 0.45 -23.16
C HIS A 123 1.65 -0.83 -22.40
N SER A 124 2.62 -1.44 -21.73
CA SER A 124 2.39 -2.59 -20.86
C SER A 124 3.35 -2.64 -19.69
N ALA A 125 2.84 -3.06 -18.54
CA ALA A 125 3.60 -3.29 -17.33
C ALA A 125 3.30 -4.69 -16.81
N PRO A 126 4.32 -5.43 -16.30
CA PRO A 126 4.08 -6.73 -15.72
C PRO A 126 3.33 -6.58 -14.40
N THR A 127 2.45 -7.54 -14.15
CA THR A 127 1.67 -7.66 -12.93
C THR A 127 2.12 -8.89 -12.17
N PHE A 128 2.22 -8.81 -10.85
CA PHE A 128 2.52 -9.94 -9.97
C PHE A 128 1.75 -9.80 -8.67
N CYS A 129 1.86 -10.77 -7.76
CA CYS A 129 1.22 -10.66 -6.47
C CYS A 129 2.10 -11.05 -5.30
N VAL A 130 1.83 -10.43 -4.14
CA VAL A 130 2.56 -10.62 -2.88
C VAL A 130 1.58 -11.04 -1.80
N LYS A 131 1.95 -12.01 -0.96
CA LYS A 131 1.11 -12.44 0.17
C LYS A 131 1.04 -11.35 1.23
N LYS A 132 -0.17 -11.01 1.70
CA LYS A 132 -0.33 -10.13 2.87
C LYS A 132 -0.02 -10.91 4.14
N ALA A 133 0.44 -10.20 5.17
CA ALA A 133 0.61 -10.77 6.52
C ALA A 133 -0.70 -11.32 7.10
N GLN A 134 -1.84 -10.75 6.72
CA GLN A 134 -3.18 -11.14 7.18
C GLN A 134 -3.82 -12.23 6.30
N GLY A 135 -3.10 -12.72 5.29
CA GLY A 135 -3.64 -13.63 4.28
C GLY A 135 -4.15 -12.92 3.02
N GLY A 136 -4.32 -13.70 1.96
CA GLY A 136 -4.68 -13.21 0.63
C GLY A 136 -3.52 -12.56 -0.13
N TRP A 137 -3.86 -12.04 -1.32
CA TRP A 137 -2.90 -11.51 -2.29
C TRP A 137 -3.03 -9.98 -2.43
N ARG A 138 -1.90 -9.30 -2.62
CA ARG A 138 -1.82 -7.92 -3.14
C ARG A 138 -1.38 -8.01 -4.58
N ILE A 139 -2.23 -7.55 -5.49
CA ILE A 139 -1.84 -7.39 -6.90
C ILE A 139 -0.98 -6.14 -7.02
N VAL A 140 0.15 -6.26 -7.71
CA VAL A 140 1.15 -5.21 -7.88
C VAL A 140 1.48 -5.09 -9.36
N HIS A 141 1.40 -3.88 -9.88
CA HIS A 141 1.82 -3.53 -11.23
C HIS A 141 3.20 -2.85 -11.16
N ALA A 142 4.19 -3.34 -11.90
CA ALA A 142 5.52 -2.75 -11.90
C ALA A 142 5.61 -1.62 -12.94
N TYR A 143 5.11 -0.45 -12.58
CA TYR A 143 5.10 0.74 -13.45
C TYR A 143 6.42 1.49 -13.53
N ASN A 144 7.55 0.93 -13.08
CA ASN A 144 8.85 1.63 -13.03
C ASN A 144 9.20 2.36 -14.34
N LYS A 145 9.12 1.65 -15.48
CA LYS A 145 9.40 2.23 -16.81
C LYS A 145 8.40 3.30 -17.26
N LEU A 146 7.15 3.21 -16.79
CA LEU A 146 6.15 4.24 -17.04
C LEU A 146 6.43 5.46 -16.17
N ASN A 147 6.67 5.25 -14.88
CA ASN A 147 6.96 6.30 -13.90
C ASN A 147 8.22 7.10 -14.26
N ASP A 148 9.28 6.44 -14.74
CA ASP A 148 10.51 7.09 -15.20
C ASP A 148 10.28 7.99 -16.43
N ALA A 149 9.24 7.70 -17.20
CA ALA A 149 8.84 8.43 -18.39
C ALA A 149 7.77 9.50 -18.12
N THR A 150 7.15 9.50 -16.94
CA THR A 150 6.08 10.43 -16.57
C THR A 150 6.68 11.78 -16.18
N CYS A 151 6.12 12.86 -16.73
CA CYS A 151 6.45 14.21 -16.31
C CYS A 151 6.06 14.43 -14.84
N SER A 152 6.92 15.07 -14.06
CA SER A 152 6.59 15.42 -12.68
C SER A 152 5.58 16.58 -12.65
N GLY A 153 4.33 16.31 -12.27
CA GLY A 153 3.40 17.32 -11.77
C GLY A 153 2.61 18.13 -12.81
N SER A 154 1.94 17.49 -13.76
CA SER A 154 0.94 18.17 -14.58
C SER A 154 -0.48 17.97 -14.01
N GLU A 155 -0.99 18.99 -13.35
CA GLU A 155 -2.41 19.08 -12.98
C GLU A 155 -3.10 19.96 -14.02
N ARG A 156 -3.83 19.37 -14.98
CA ARG A 156 -4.67 20.10 -15.92
C ARG A 156 -6.14 19.97 -15.53
N ARG A 157 -6.77 21.09 -15.19
CA ARG A 157 -8.24 21.21 -15.12
C ARG A 157 -8.76 21.06 -16.54
N ILE A 158 -9.56 20.03 -16.80
CA ILE A 158 -10.26 19.89 -18.08
C ILE A 158 -11.27 21.05 -18.13
N LEU A 159 -10.95 22.10 -18.87
CA LEU A 159 -11.98 23.02 -19.34
C LEU A 159 -12.83 22.19 -20.31
N SER A 160 -14.07 21.90 -19.92
CA SER A 160 -15.02 21.22 -20.78
C SER A 160 -15.17 21.99 -22.08
N ASP A 161 -14.64 21.45 -23.18
CA ASP A 161 -14.89 21.97 -24.52
C ASP A 161 -16.37 21.73 -24.87
N PRO A 162 -17.17 22.78 -25.19
CA PRO A 162 -18.61 22.65 -25.43
C PRO A 162 -18.96 22.13 -26.85
N HIS A 163 -18.03 21.49 -27.56
CA HIS A 163 -18.29 20.93 -28.88
C HIS A 163 -17.68 19.54 -29.07
N ALA A 164 -18.43 18.51 -28.66
CA ALA A 164 -18.35 17.15 -29.18
C ALA A 164 -19.71 16.47 -29.09
#